data_AF-A0A8T5I129-F1
#
_entry.id   AF-A0A8T5I129-F1
#
_cell.length_a   1.000
_cell.length_b   1.000
_cell.length_c   1.000
_cell.angle_alpha   90.00
_cell.angle_beta   90.00
_cell.angle_gamma   90.00
#
_symmetry.space_group_name_H-M   'P 1'
#
loop_
_entity.id
_entity.type
_entity.pdbx_description
1 polymer ?
#
loop_
_entity_poly.entity_id
_entity_poly.type
_entity_poly.pdbx_seq_one_letter_code
_entity_poly.pdbx_strand_id
1 'polypeptide(L)'
;GVIPSFSCIPYEIFDIPKNGTQVAFAESNAAIHANSYDNLKTNKESAFSALASAIIGKSPYSSLRKEDTPNITIQMKIKNPNELTYGMLGFYAGKIGDTSVNISGLGEMDQRQCKAMCGGMGTSGTCAKFNFGEGDPNTEKIDFDEKEMQNVHDELNTAEKGDLITLGSPQLGLDEISDLTAKLKGRSFQKRCMVFLPRTVKEEAQKIGYITELERAGCEILADCCTCLTPLICKDDVDAVTTNSIKGAFYLKNSNGVGVNLKSLTQIVEDETR
;
A
#
# COMPACT_ATOMS: atom_id res chain seq x y z
N GLY A 1 -6.48 -6.47 -27.24
CA GLY A 1 -6.08 -7.66 -26.46
C GLY A 1 -5.95 -7.29 -25.00
N VAL A 2 -5.66 -8.26 -24.13
CA VAL A 2 -5.41 -8.03 -22.69
C VAL A 2 -3.98 -8.47 -22.38
N ILE A 3 -3.25 -7.66 -21.60
CA ILE A 3 -1.94 -8.03 -21.05
C ILE A 3 -2.17 -8.34 -19.57
N PRO A 4 -2.09 -9.60 -19.13
CA PRO A 4 -2.30 -9.96 -17.73
C PRO A 4 -1.09 -9.56 -16.88
N SER A 5 -1.33 -8.87 -15.76
CA SER A 5 -0.31 -8.58 -14.75
C SER A 5 -0.55 -9.24 -13.39
N PHE A 6 -1.81 -9.57 -13.08
CA PHE A 6 -2.25 -10.08 -11.77
C PHE A 6 -1.66 -9.32 -10.58
N SER A 7 -1.59 -7.99 -10.70
CA SER A 7 -0.91 -7.13 -9.74
C SER A 7 -1.73 -5.93 -9.28
N CYS A 8 -1.55 -5.58 -8.00
CA CYS A 8 -2.08 -4.36 -7.39
C CYS A 8 -1.09 -3.18 -7.38
N ILE A 9 0.07 -3.33 -8.02
CA ILE A 9 1.09 -2.28 -8.22
C ILE A 9 1.44 -2.13 -9.71
N PRO A 10 0.44 -1.93 -10.60
CA PRO A 10 0.67 -1.88 -12.05
C PRO A 10 1.66 -0.77 -12.46
N TYR A 11 1.76 0.30 -11.68
CA TYR A 11 2.65 1.43 -11.90
C TYR A 11 4.15 1.11 -11.65
N GLU A 12 4.47 -0.06 -11.07
CA GLU A 12 5.86 -0.53 -10.90
C GLU A 12 6.27 -1.54 -11.99
N ILE A 13 5.33 -2.01 -12.81
CA ILE A 13 5.57 -3.10 -13.76
C ILE A 13 5.23 -2.72 -15.22
N PHE A 14 4.59 -1.57 -15.42
CA PHE A 14 4.23 -1.04 -16.73
C PHE A 14 4.60 0.42 -16.86
N ASP A 15 4.82 0.85 -18.11
CA ASP A 15 5.00 2.25 -18.44
C ASP A 15 3.73 3.04 -18.11
N ILE A 16 3.93 4.15 -17.40
CA ILE A 16 2.87 5.08 -17.04
C ILE A 16 2.57 6.01 -18.23
N PRO A 17 1.27 6.23 -18.58
CA PRO A 17 0.89 7.16 -19.62
C PRO A 17 1.34 8.60 -19.36
N LYS A 18 1.22 9.44 -20.39
CA LYS A 18 1.53 10.88 -20.26
C LYS A 18 0.65 11.55 -19.21
N ASN A 19 1.19 12.56 -18.54
CA ASN A 19 0.48 13.42 -17.60
C ASN A 19 -0.87 13.91 -18.19
N GLY A 20 -1.92 13.91 -17.38
CA GLY A 20 -3.27 14.34 -17.72
C GLY A 20 -4.11 13.29 -18.46
N THR A 21 -3.54 12.11 -18.76
CA THR A 21 -4.27 11.04 -19.45
C THR A 21 -5.40 10.50 -18.59
N GLN A 22 -6.56 10.29 -19.22
CA GLN A 22 -7.71 9.62 -18.59
C GLN A 22 -7.49 8.11 -18.58
N VAL A 23 -7.48 7.54 -17.38
CA VAL A 23 -7.29 6.10 -17.15
C VAL A 23 -8.41 5.55 -16.26
N ALA A 24 -8.48 4.23 -16.12
CA ALA A 24 -9.47 3.54 -15.30
C ALA A 24 -8.76 2.44 -14.49
N PHE A 25 -8.60 2.66 -13.18
CA PHE A 25 -7.97 1.71 -12.26
C PHE A 25 -8.99 1.14 -11.27
N ALA A 26 -9.06 -0.20 -11.23
CA ALA A 26 -9.91 -0.93 -10.28
C ALA A 26 -9.28 -1.06 -8.88
N GLU A 27 -7.95 -1.06 -8.80
CA GLU A 27 -7.20 -1.18 -7.56
C GLU A 27 -7.12 0.18 -6.87
N SER A 28 -7.56 0.29 -5.62
CA SER A 28 -7.65 1.57 -4.90
C SER A 28 -6.28 2.22 -4.70
N ASN A 29 -5.26 1.44 -4.39
CA ASN A 29 -3.89 1.94 -4.27
C ASN A 29 -3.40 2.55 -5.60
N ALA A 30 -3.59 1.84 -6.72
CA ALA A 30 -3.18 2.29 -8.05
C ALA A 30 -3.98 3.50 -8.52
N ALA A 31 -5.27 3.59 -8.21
CA ALA A 31 -6.09 4.74 -8.57
C ALA A 31 -5.63 6.03 -7.88
N ILE A 32 -5.25 5.92 -6.60
CA ILE A 32 -4.75 7.06 -5.82
C ILE A 32 -3.36 7.46 -6.30
N HIS A 33 -2.47 6.48 -6.49
CA HIS A 33 -1.13 6.72 -7.06
C HIS A 33 -1.22 7.42 -8.42
N ALA A 34 -2.12 6.95 -9.29
CA ALA A 34 -2.38 7.54 -10.59
C ALA A 34 -2.82 9.01 -10.47
N ASN A 35 -3.78 9.31 -9.60
CA ASN A 35 -4.30 10.68 -9.43
C ASN A 35 -3.29 11.66 -8.82
N SER A 36 -2.43 11.19 -7.91
CA SER A 36 -1.64 12.05 -7.02
C SER A 36 -0.15 12.09 -7.29
N TYR A 37 0.41 11.00 -7.80
CA TYR A 37 1.84 10.89 -8.08
C TYR A 37 2.12 10.95 -9.58
N ASP A 38 1.36 10.17 -10.37
CA ASP A 38 1.55 10.08 -11.81
C ASP A 38 0.88 11.21 -12.60
N ASN A 39 0.08 12.05 -11.93
CA ASN A 39 -0.72 13.11 -12.53
C ASN A 39 -1.68 12.62 -13.64
N LEU A 40 -2.21 11.42 -13.50
CA LEU A 40 -3.27 10.87 -14.35
C LEU A 40 -4.65 11.24 -13.80
N LYS A 41 -5.69 10.91 -14.56
CA LYS A 41 -7.08 11.19 -14.18
C LYS A 41 -7.89 9.91 -14.16
N THR A 42 -8.30 9.48 -12.97
CA THR A 42 -9.16 8.31 -12.77
C THR A 42 -10.15 8.50 -11.64
N ASN A 43 -11.23 7.73 -11.69
CA ASN A 43 -12.05 7.47 -10.52
C ASN A 43 -11.45 6.28 -9.73
N LYS A 44 -11.92 6.07 -8.50
CA LYS A 44 -11.75 4.78 -7.79
C LYS A 44 -12.76 3.79 -8.38
N GLU A 45 -12.41 3.21 -9.53
CA GLU A 45 -13.30 2.33 -10.29
C GLU A 45 -13.47 0.97 -9.59
N SER A 46 -14.59 0.30 -9.85
CA SER A 46 -14.72 -1.12 -9.51
C SER A 46 -14.03 -1.97 -10.58
N ALA A 47 -13.80 -3.26 -10.28
CA ALA A 47 -13.32 -4.21 -11.28
C ALA A 47 -14.22 -4.23 -12.55
N PHE A 48 -15.54 -4.13 -12.37
CA PHE A 48 -16.49 -4.14 -13.49
C PHE A 48 -16.47 -2.83 -14.28
N SER A 49 -16.45 -1.67 -13.61
CA SER A 49 -16.44 -0.38 -14.31
C SER A 49 -15.12 -0.15 -15.03
N ALA A 50 -13.98 -0.51 -14.43
CA ALA A 50 -12.68 -0.46 -15.10
C ALA A 50 -12.63 -1.38 -16.34
N LEU A 51 -13.16 -2.60 -16.25
CA LEU A 51 -13.24 -3.52 -17.38
C LEU A 51 -14.15 -2.97 -18.49
N ALA A 52 -15.32 -2.44 -18.14
CA ALA A 52 -16.21 -1.81 -19.11
C ALA A 52 -15.51 -0.65 -19.82
N SER A 53 -14.80 0.20 -19.08
CA SER A 53 -14.02 1.31 -19.63
C SER A 53 -12.91 0.86 -20.57
N ALA A 54 -12.24 -0.25 -20.25
CA ALA A 54 -11.23 -0.85 -21.12
C ALA A 54 -11.82 -1.39 -22.43
N ILE A 55 -13.05 -1.92 -22.41
CA ILE A 55 -13.74 -2.46 -23.60
C ILE A 55 -14.26 -1.33 -24.50
N ILE A 56 -14.92 -0.31 -23.93
CA ILE A 56 -15.59 0.74 -24.72
C ILE A 56 -14.71 1.97 -24.97
N GLY A 57 -13.55 2.06 -24.31
CA GLY A 57 -12.64 3.22 -24.40
C GLY A 57 -13.17 4.50 -23.75
N LYS A 58 -14.14 4.39 -22.82
CA LYS A 58 -14.77 5.54 -22.14
C LYS A 58 -15.04 5.16 -20.68
N SER A 59 -14.78 6.09 -19.75
CA SER A 59 -15.21 5.95 -18.35
C SER A 59 -16.29 6.98 -18.01
N PRO A 60 -17.18 6.69 -17.05
CA PRO A 60 -18.07 7.71 -16.49
C PRO A 60 -17.29 8.92 -15.99
N TYR A 61 -17.88 10.09 -16.19
CA TYR A 61 -17.34 11.33 -15.66
C TYR A 61 -17.53 11.38 -14.14
N SER A 62 -16.51 11.80 -13.39
CA SER A 62 -16.53 11.88 -11.92
C SER A 62 -15.82 13.14 -11.41
N SER A 63 -16.05 13.51 -10.14
CA SER A 63 -15.35 14.61 -9.47
C SER A 63 -13.84 14.42 -9.45
N LEU A 64 -13.36 13.20 -9.20
CA LEU A 64 -11.93 12.86 -9.16
C LEU A 64 -11.19 13.08 -10.48
N ARG A 65 -11.90 13.11 -11.62
CA ARG A 65 -11.32 13.42 -12.93
C ARG A 65 -11.17 14.92 -13.19
N LYS A 66 -11.65 15.78 -12.29
CA LYS A 66 -11.53 17.24 -12.37
C LYS A 66 -10.29 17.74 -11.65
N GLU A 67 -9.90 18.97 -11.98
CA GLU A 67 -9.08 19.75 -11.07
C GLU A 67 -9.90 20.06 -9.82
N ASP A 68 -9.27 19.89 -8.66
CA ASP A 68 -9.90 20.04 -7.36
C ASP A 68 -8.99 20.85 -6.45
N THR A 69 -9.57 21.63 -5.56
CA THR A 69 -8.88 22.41 -4.53
C THR A 69 -9.32 21.86 -3.19
N PRO A 70 -8.56 20.93 -2.59
CA PRO A 70 -8.95 20.29 -1.35
C PRO A 70 -9.15 21.34 -0.25
N ASN A 71 -10.18 21.16 0.56
CA ASN A 71 -10.52 22.05 1.68
C ASN A 71 -9.74 21.75 2.97
N ILE A 72 -9.08 20.59 3.03
CA ILE A 72 -8.28 20.13 4.17
C ILE A 72 -6.82 19.99 3.74
N THR A 73 -5.91 20.43 4.59
CA THR A 73 -4.46 20.24 4.49
C THR A 73 -3.98 19.47 5.72
N ILE A 74 -3.43 18.27 5.51
CA ILE A 74 -2.87 17.43 6.56
C ILE A 74 -1.37 17.66 6.64
N GLN A 75 -0.87 18.04 7.81
CA GLN A 75 0.53 18.39 8.03
C GLN A 75 1.24 17.25 8.74
N MET A 76 2.23 16.63 8.09
CA MET A 76 3.09 15.63 8.75
C MET A 76 3.93 16.30 9.84
N LYS A 77 3.76 15.87 11.10
CA LYS A 77 4.54 16.33 12.27
C LYS A 77 5.41 15.23 12.90
N ILE A 78 5.52 14.07 12.26
CA ILE A 78 6.35 12.96 12.72
C ILE A 78 7.82 13.19 12.35
N LYS A 79 8.73 12.92 13.29
CA LYS A 79 10.18 12.95 13.04
C LYS A 79 10.65 11.59 12.54
N ASN A 80 11.49 11.59 11.50
CA ASN A 80 12.06 10.38 10.89
C ASN A 80 10.99 9.33 10.51
N PRO A 81 10.00 9.70 9.67
CA PRO A 81 8.95 8.77 9.27
C PRO A 81 9.55 7.57 8.52
N ASN A 82 8.98 6.39 8.76
CA ASN A 82 9.28 5.18 8.01
C ASN A 82 8.10 4.80 7.10
N GLU A 83 8.22 3.71 6.34
CA GLU A 83 7.19 3.27 5.40
C GLU A 83 5.81 3.04 6.07
N LEU A 84 5.81 2.53 7.30
CA LEU A 84 4.58 2.32 8.07
C LEU A 84 3.95 3.65 8.48
N THR A 85 4.76 4.67 8.83
CA THR A 85 4.28 6.03 9.10
C THR A 85 3.53 6.61 7.91
N TYR A 86 4.06 6.47 6.68
CA TYR A 86 3.37 6.95 5.47
C TYR A 86 2.06 6.20 5.22
N GLY A 87 2.03 4.89 5.47
CA GLY A 87 0.79 4.11 5.43
C GLY A 87 -0.26 4.62 6.42
N MET A 88 0.15 4.92 7.66
CA MET A 88 -0.76 5.43 8.69
C MET A 88 -1.25 6.84 8.37
N LEU A 89 -0.38 7.72 7.85
CA LEU A 89 -0.78 9.03 7.33
C LEU A 89 -1.83 8.88 6.22
N GLY A 90 -1.60 7.97 5.28
CA GLY A 90 -2.57 7.66 4.23
C GLY A 90 -3.91 7.22 4.81
N PHE A 91 -3.90 6.28 5.75
CA PHE A 91 -5.11 5.77 6.39
C PHE A 91 -5.84 6.87 7.18
N TYR A 92 -5.12 7.72 7.90
CA TYR A 92 -5.69 8.89 8.56
C TYR A 92 -6.36 9.83 7.55
N ALA A 93 -5.64 10.19 6.48
CA ALA A 93 -6.13 11.05 5.41
C ALA A 93 -7.37 10.48 4.70
N GLY A 94 -7.41 9.16 4.52
CA GLY A 94 -8.57 8.47 3.95
C GLY A 94 -9.83 8.55 4.82
N LYS A 95 -9.68 8.71 6.14
CA LYS A 95 -10.81 8.86 7.08
C LYS A 95 -11.37 10.27 7.13
N ILE A 96 -10.49 11.26 7.13
CA ILE A 96 -10.88 12.66 7.34
C ILE A 96 -11.17 13.39 6.02
N GLY A 97 -10.56 12.93 4.93
CA GLY A 97 -10.77 13.49 3.60
C GLY A 97 -12.04 12.94 2.95
N ASP A 98 -12.76 13.81 2.24
CA ASP A 98 -13.93 13.42 1.46
C ASP A 98 -13.52 12.86 0.08
N THR A 99 -13.26 13.76 -0.89
CA THR A 99 -12.80 13.41 -2.24
C THR A 99 -11.28 13.52 -2.34
N SER A 100 -10.71 14.60 -1.79
CA SER A 100 -9.28 14.89 -1.85
C SER A 100 -8.77 15.66 -0.62
N VAL A 101 -7.46 15.66 -0.41
CA VAL A 101 -6.76 16.43 0.65
C VAL A 101 -5.45 17.03 0.12
N ASN A 102 -4.93 18.08 0.74
CA ASN A 102 -3.53 18.46 0.58
C ASN A 102 -2.69 17.77 1.67
N ILE A 103 -1.45 17.40 1.35
CA ILE A 103 -0.49 16.85 2.32
C ILE A 103 0.76 17.72 2.32
N SER A 104 1.14 18.21 3.50
CA SER A 104 2.30 19.06 3.70
C SER A 104 3.23 18.53 4.81
N GLY A 105 4.38 19.18 5.00
CA GLY A 105 5.37 18.76 5.99
C GLY A 105 6.16 17.50 5.60
N LEU A 106 6.09 17.10 4.33
CA LEU A 106 6.82 15.95 3.79
C LEU A 106 8.12 16.38 3.12
N GLY A 107 9.14 15.53 3.20
CA GLY A 107 10.29 15.58 2.29
C GLY A 107 9.94 15.04 0.90
N GLU A 108 10.94 14.95 0.02
CA GLU A 108 10.78 14.23 -1.24
C GLU A 108 10.46 12.76 -0.96
N MET A 109 9.36 12.27 -1.54
CA MET A 109 8.90 10.91 -1.34
C MET A 109 9.41 9.97 -2.43
N ASP A 110 9.94 8.84 -2.00
CA ASP A 110 10.19 7.72 -2.91
C ASP A 110 8.89 6.97 -3.25
N GLN A 111 8.99 6.08 -4.23
CA GLN A 111 7.85 5.29 -4.72
C GLN A 111 7.25 4.38 -3.64
N ARG A 112 8.07 3.86 -2.72
CA ARG A 112 7.63 2.98 -1.63
C ARG A 112 6.80 3.74 -0.61
N GLN A 113 7.24 4.92 -0.21
CA GLN A 113 6.52 5.81 0.69
C GLN A 113 5.19 6.23 0.05
N CYS A 114 5.20 6.56 -1.25
CA CYS A 114 3.98 6.89 -1.98
C CYS A 114 3.00 5.72 -2.03
N LYS A 115 3.48 4.52 -2.37
CA LYS A 115 2.71 3.27 -2.34
C LYS A 115 2.09 3.01 -0.97
N ALA A 116 2.87 3.14 0.11
CA ALA A 116 2.36 2.93 1.46
C ALA A 116 1.22 3.90 1.78
N MET A 117 1.39 5.19 1.49
CA MET A 117 0.38 6.23 1.70
C MET A 117 -0.88 5.99 0.86
N CYS A 118 -0.73 5.67 -0.43
CA CYS A 118 -1.84 5.34 -1.33
C CYS A 118 -2.60 4.10 -0.85
N GLY A 119 -1.87 3.07 -0.39
CA GLY A 119 -2.44 1.85 0.17
C GLY A 119 -3.27 2.11 1.43
N GLY A 120 -2.75 2.94 2.34
CA GLY A 120 -3.48 3.36 3.54
C GLY A 120 -4.75 4.16 3.22
N MET A 121 -4.63 5.19 2.37
CA MET A 121 -5.74 6.07 1.99
C MET A 121 -6.85 5.32 1.27
N GLY A 122 -6.48 4.41 0.36
CA GLY A 122 -7.43 3.60 -0.39
C GLY A 122 -8.17 2.55 0.44
N THR A 123 -7.86 2.43 1.73
CA THR A 123 -8.42 1.43 2.65
C THR A 123 -9.44 2.01 3.60
N SER A 124 -9.20 3.21 4.15
CA SER A 124 -9.97 3.73 5.29
C SER A 124 -11.20 4.58 4.95
N GLY A 125 -11.36 5.01 3.69
CA GLY A 125 -12.51 5.83 3.31
C GLY A 125 -12.65 6.15 1.83
N THR A 126 -13.31 7.27 1.54
CA THR A 126 -13.68 7.69 0.18
C THR A 126 -12.62 8.53 -0.50
N CYS A 127 -11.73 9.18 0.27
CA CYS A 127 -10.64 9.99 -0.27
C CYS A 127 -9.80 9.17 -1.25
N ALA A 128 -9.64 9.69 -2.46
CA ALA A 128 -8.96 8.97 -3.53
C ALA A 128 -7.96 9.84 -4.32
N LYS A 129 -7.59 10.98 -3.74
CA LYS A 129 -6.63 11.93 -4.29
C LYS A 129 -6.00 12.76 -3.17
N PHE A 130 -4.71 12.96 -3.23
CA PHE A 130 -4.01 14.00 -2.52
C PHE A 130 -3.19 14.89 -3.45
N ASN A 131 -2.93 16.12 -3.01
CA ASN A 131 -1.98 17.04 -3.63
C ASN A 131 -0.84 17.32 -2.64
N PHE A 132 0.39 17.49 -3.14
CA PHE A 132 1.52 17.90 -2.31
C PHE A 132 1.50 19.42 -2.08
N GLY A 133 1.73 19.84 -0.83
CA GLY A 133 1.91 21.23 -0.44
C GLY A 133 0.89 21.73 0.58
N GLU A 134 1.00 23.02 0.91
CA GLU A 134 0.20 23.68 1.95
C GLU A 134 -1.24 24.02 1.53
N GLY A 135 -1.62 23.77 0.27
CA GLY A 135 -2.93 24.16 -0.26
C GLY A 135 -3.15 25.68 -0.31
N ASP A 136 -4.42 26.07 -0.39
CA ASP A 136 -4.83 27.49 -0.25
C ASP A 136 -4.70 27.92 1.23
N PRO A 137 -4.31 29.17 1.53
CA PRO A 137 -4.25 29.69 2.90
C PRO A 137 -5.55 29.53 3.73
N ASN A 138 -6.70 29.46 3.07
CA ASN A 138 -8.01 29.29 3.71
C ASN A 138 -8.39 27.82 3.97
N THR A 139 -7.53 26.85 3.62
CA THR A 139 -7.80 25.44 3.90
C THR A 139 -7.68 25.15 5.40
N GLU A 140 -8.55 24.27 5.89
CA GLU A 140 -8.46 23.76 7.25
C GLU A 140 -7.17 22.96 7.41
N LYS A 141 -6.36 23.26 8.43
CA LYS A 141 -5.10 22.57 8.68
C LYS A 141 -5.22 21.63 9.87
N ILE A 142 -4.84 20.38 9.65
CA ILE A 142 -4.90 19.32 10.65
C ILE A 142 -3.52 18.68 10.74
N ASP A 143 -2.99 18.56 11.96
CA ASP A 143 -1.70 17.93 12.19
C ASP A 143 -1.85 16.40 12.27
N PHE A 144 -0.99 15.68 11.55
CA PHE A 144 -0.75 14.26 11.78
C PHE A 144 0.51 14.13 12.64
N ASP A 145 0.29 13.99 13.95
CA ASP A 145 1.30 13.90 14.99
C ASP A 145 1.39 12.49 15.62
N GLU A 146 2.24 12.33 16.63
CA GLU A 146 2.43 11.04 17.33
C GLU A 146 1.13 10.48 17.92
N LYS A 147 0.22 11.36 18.36
CA LYS A 147 -1.07 10.95 18.92
C LYS A 147 -1.95 10.36 17.83
N GLU A 148 -2.08 11.05 16.70
CA GLU A 148 -2.90 10.54 15.59
C GLU A 148 -2.28 9.30 14.94
N MET A 149 -0.95 9.23 14.87
CA MET A 149 -0.24 8.03 14.44
C MET A 149 -0.53 6.83 15.37
N GLN A 150 -0.47 7.03 16.69
CA GLN A 150 -0.78 5.98 17.67
C GLN A 150 -2.25 5.55 17.59
N ASN A 151 -3.19 6.49 17.40
CA ASN A 151 -4.61 6.15 17.22
C ASN A 151 -4.83 5.21 16.03
N VAL A 152 -4.15 5.47 14.90
CA VAL A 152 -4.23 4.59 13.72
C VAL A 152 -3.60 3.23 14.00
N HIS A 153 -2.46 3.20 14.70
CA HIS A 153 -1.80 1.95 15.07
C HIS A 153 -2.67 1.09 15.97
N ASP A 154 -3.22 1.66 17.06
CA ASP A 154 -4.07 0.97 18.04
C ASP A 154 -5.35 0.41 17.41
N GLU A 155 -5.91 1.10 16.41
CA GLU A 155 -7.10 0.62 15.70
C GLU A 155 -6.82 -0.65 14.88
N LEU A 156 -5.64 -0.72 14.26
CA LEU A 156 -5.26 -1.74 13.30
C LEU A 156 -4.49 -2.91 13.95
N ASN A 157 -3.74 -2.66 15.01
CA ASN A 157 -2.99 -3.64 15.76
C ASN A 157 -3.88 -4.30 16.82
N THR A 158 -4.28 -5.55 16.58
CA THR A 158 -5.20 -6.28 17.47
C THR A 158 -4.55 -7.46 18.18
N ALA A 159 -3.23 -7.64 18.04
CA ALA A 159 -2.47 -8.71 18.66
C ALA A 159 -1.03 -8.28 18.96
N GLU A 160 -0.48 -8.78 20.07
CA GLU A 160 0.91 -8.53 20.49
C GLU A 160 1.94 -9.33 19.66
N LYS A 161 1.52 -10.46 19.10
CA LYS A 161 2.36 -11.36 18.31
C LYS A 161 1.55 -12.04 17.21
N GLY A 162 2.18 -12.34 16.09
CA GLY A 162 1.65 -13.22 15.05
C GLY A 162 2.34 -14.58 15.02
N ASP A 163 1.63 -15.60 14.55
CA ASP A 163 2.13 -16.94 14.22
C ASP A 163 2.54 -17.07 12.73
N LEU A 164 2.07 -16.16 11.88
CA LEU A 164 2.42 -16.02 10.47
C LEU A 164 2.92 -14.61 10.16
N ILE A 165 3.94 -14.48 9.32
CA ILE A 165 4.40 -13.18 8.79
C ILE A 165 3.90 -13.05 7.35
N THR A 166 3.32 -11.89 7.00
CA THR A 166 2.95 -11.57 5.62
C THR A 166 3.48 -10.20 5.18
N LEU A 167 4.12 -10.18 4.02
CA LEU A 167 4.68 -8.98 3.41
C LEU A 167 4.15 -8.87 1.96
N GLY A 168 3.64 -7.69 1.57
CA GLY A 168 3.15 -7.46 0.20
C GLY A 168 1.64 -7.22 0.08
N SER A 169 1.09 -6.29 0.87
CA SER A 169 -0.23 -5.71 0.62
C SER A 169 -0.16 -4.16 0.64
N PRO A 170 -0.12 -3.42 -0.48
CA PRO A 170 0.04 -3.89 -1.85
C PRO A 170 1.31 -4.74 -2.03
N GLN A 171 1.33 -5.54 -3.10
CA GLN A 171 2.43 -6.43 -3.44
C GLN A 171 3.79 -5.71 -3.46
N LEU A 172 4.85 -6.44 -3.12
CA LEU A 172 6.20 -5.88 -3.06
C LEU A 172 6.77 -5.67 -4.48
N GLY A 173 7.39 -4.51 -4.65
CA GLY A 173 8.19 -4.15 -5.82
C GLY A 173 9.61 -4.68 -5.75
N LEU A 174 10.37 -4.50 -6.84
CA LEU A 174 11.77 -4.95 -6.89
C LEU A 174 12.64 -4.26 -5.83
N ASP A 175 12.44 -2.96 -5.61
CA ASP A 175 13.19 -2.18 -4.61
C ASP A 175 12.89 -2.64 -3.17
N GLU A 176 11.65 -3.01 -2.87
CA GLU A 176 11.29 -3.54 -1.56
C GLU A 176 11.81 -4.97 -1.35
N ILE A 177 11.84 -5.79 -2.41
CA ILE A 177 12.49 -7.10 -2.37
C ILE A 177 13.99 -6.95 -2.13
N SER A 178 14.63 -5.99 -2.78
CA SER A 178 16.04 -5.64 -2.56
C SER A 178 16.28 -5.19 -1.12
N ASP A 179 15.46 -4.27 -0.59
CA ASP A 179 15.57 -3.77 0.79
C ASP A 179 15.35 -4.89 1.83
N LEU A 180 14.34 -5.75 1.65
CA LEU A 180 14.10 -6.89 2.52
C LEU A 180 15.32 -7.84 2.53
N THR A 181 15.84 -8.16 1.35
CA THR A 181 17.02 -9.02 1.20
C THR A 181 18.23 -8.42 1.91
N ALA A 182 18.47 -7.12 1.70
CA ALA A 182 19.56 -6.37 2.35
C ALA A 182 19.39 -6.27 3.88
N LYS A 183 18.16 -6.16 4.39
CA LYS A 183 17.88 -6.12 5.84
C LYS A 183 18.08 -7.46 6.52
N LEU A 184 17.79 -8.56 5.84
CA LEU A 184 17.98 -9.91 6.38
C LEU A 184 19.46 -10.18 6.67
N LYS A 185 20.39 -9.74 5.81
CA LYS A 185 21.85 -9.92 6.01
C LYS A 185 22.24 -11.38 6.30
N GLY A 186 21.58 -12.33 5.66
CA GLY A 186 21.80 -13.77 5.87
C GLY A 186 21.07 -14.36 7.08
N ARG A 187 20.30 -13.58 7.83
CA ARG A 187 19.39 -14.08 8.86
C ARG A 187 18.18 -14.78 8.25
N SER A 188 17.57 -15.66 9.04
CA SER A 188 16.39 -16.45 8.65
C SER A 188 15.21 -16.16 9.57
N PHE A 189 14.00 -16.10 9.02
CA PHE A 189 12.77 -15.98 9.82
C PHE A 189 12.56 -17.22 10.69
N GLN A 190 12.15 -17.00 11.94
CA GLN A 190 11.87 -18.07 12.91
C GLN A 190 10.47 -18.67 12.74
N LYS A 191 9.60 -17.95 12.02
CA LYS A 191 8.23 -18.33 11.70
C LYS A 191 8.04 -18.34 10.19
N ARG A 192 6.95 -18.94 9.74
CA ARG A 192 6.55 -18.92 8.33
C ARG A 192 6.39 -17.47 7.87
N CYS A 193 7.04 -17.11 6.76
CA CYS A 193 7.00 -15.77 6.18
C CYS A 193 6.54 -15.85 4.73
N MET A 194 5.38 -15.28 4.41
CA MET A 194 4.81 -15.27 3.07
C MET A 194 5.04 -13.90 2.43
N VAL A 195 5.72 -13.89 1.29
CA VAL A 195 6.06 -12.69 0.53
C VAL A 195 5.26 -12.68 -0.77
N PHE A 196 4.49 -11.63 -0.97
CA PHE A 196 3.60 -11.45 -2.12
C PHE A 196 4.14 -10.37 -3.05
N LEU A 197 4.30 -10.71 -4.33
CA LEU A 197 4.89 -9.85 -5.35
C LEU A 197 4.31 -10.17 -6.73
N PRO A 198 4.38 -9.25 -7.71
CA PRO A 198 3.98 -9.54 -9.09
C PRO A 198 4.88 -10.61 -9.71
N ARG A 199 4.36 -11.39 -10.66
CA ARG A 199 5.16 -12.40 -11.38
C ARG A 199 6.37 -11.79 -12.09
N THR A 200 6.20 -10.62 -12.69
CA THR A 200 7.29 -9.89 -13.37
C THR A 200 8.43 -9.57 -12.39
N VAL A 201 8.11 -9.03 -11.21
CA VAL A 201 9.09 -8.75 -10.15
C VAL A 201 9.75 -10.04 -9.66
N LYS A 202 8.98 -11.14 -9.50
CA LYS A 202 9.53 -12.44 -9.12
C LYS A 202 10.58 -12.92 -10.12
N GLU A 203 10.27 -12.83 -11.42
CA GLU A 203 11.18 -13.24 -12.49
C GLU A 203 12.43 -12.36 -12.56
N GLU A 204 12.31 -11.05 -12.33
CA GLU A 204 13.44 -10.12 -12.27
C GLU A 204 14.32 -10.37 -11.05
N ALA A 205 13.72 -10.43 -9.86
CA ALA A 205 14.39 -10.73 -8.61
C ALA A 205 15.09 -12.11 -8.63
N GLN A 206 14.54 -13.08 -9.37
CA GLN A 206 15.16 -14.40 -9.55
C GLN A 206 16.45 -14.33 -10.36
N LYS A 207 16.51 -13.49 -11.40
CA LYS A 207 17.71 -13.33 -12.25
C LYS A 207 18.89 -12.74 -11.48
N ILE A 208 18.61 -11.88 -10.50
CA ILE A 208 19.62 -11.23 -9.66
C ILE A 208 19.87 -11.96 -8.32
N GLY A 209 19.19 -13.08 -8.08
CA GLY A 209 19.44 -13.98 -6.94
C GLY A 209 18.64 -13.70 -5.67
N TYR A 210 17.87 -12.60 -5.60
CA TYR A 210 17.12 -12.22 -4.40
C TYR A 210 16.07 -13.26 -3.99
N ILE A 211 15.36 -13.87 -4.95
CA ILE A 211 14.39 -14.92 -4.62
C ILE A 211 15.05 -16.09 -3.89
N THR A 212 16.23 -16.52 -4.37
CA THR A 212 16.98 -17.60 -3.72
C THR A 212 17.48 -17.22 -2.33
N GLU A 213 17.86 -15.96 -2.10
CA GLU A 213 18.23 -15.48 -0.77
C GLU A 213 17.04 -15.43 0.20
N LEU A 214 15.89 -14.94 -0.27
CA LEU A 214 14.67 -14.90 0.54
C LEU A 214 14.16 -16.31 0.88
N GLU A 215 14.18 -17.24 -0.08
CA GLU A 215 13.83 -18.65 0.18
C GLU A 215 14.78 -19.30 1.21
N ARG A 216 16.09 -19.01 1.14
CA ARG A 216 17.06 -19.45 2.17
C ARG A 216 16.78 -18.83 3.54
N ALA A 217 16.25 -17.61 3.58
CA ALA A 217 15.81 -16.96 4.80
C ALA A 217 14.46 -17.49 5.32
N GLY A 218 13.85 -18.48 4.65
CA GLY A 218 12.59 -19.10 5.08
C GLY A 218 11.33 -18.42 4.53
N CYS A 219 11.46 -17.56 3.51
CA CYS A 219 10.31 -16.93 2.87
C CYS A 219 9.67 -17.84 1.82
N GLU A 220 8.34 -17.85 1.80
CA GLU A 220 7.52 -18.40 0.73
C GLU A 220 7.15 -17.31 -0.28
N ILE A 221 7.63 -17.45 -1.51
CA ILE A 221 7.53 -16.42 -2.55
C ILE A 221 6.31 -16.68 -3.46
N LEU A 222 5.26 -15.89 -3.26
CA LEU A 222 3.96 -16.05 -3.89
C LEU A 222 3.69 -14.94 -4.92
N ALA A 223 3.32 -15.35 -6.13
CA ALA A 223 2.96 -14.45 -7.22
C ALA A 223 1.50 -14.64 -7.65
N ASP A 224 0.95 -13.61 -8.32
CA ASP A 224 -0.39 -13.60 -8.92
C ASP A 224 -1.55 -13.80 -7.93
N CYS A 225 -1.29 -13.52 -6.66
CA CYS A 225 -2.29 -13.62 -5.60
C CYS A 225 -2.23 -12.42 -4.65
N CYS A 226 -3.36 -12.14 -4.01
CA CYS A 226 -3.48 -11.11 -2.99
C CYS A 226 -3.26 -11.74 -1.60
N THR A 227 -2.54 -11.05 -0.72
CA THR A 227 -2.33 -11.46 0.68
C THR A 227 -3.64 -11.74 1.41
N CYS A 228 -4.66 -10.90 1.23
CA CYS A 228 -5.88 -10.95 2.04
C CYS A 228 -7.06 -11.61 1.30
N LEU A 229 -7.13 -11.44 -0.03
CA LEU A 229 -8.29 -11.86 -0.82
C LEU A 229 -8.13 -13.24 -1.49
N THR A 230 -6.98 -13.88 -1.29
CA THR A 230 -6.76 -15.28 -1.69
C THR A 230 -6.96 -16.16 -0.45
N PRO A 231 -7.61 -17.33 -0.54
CA PRO A 231 -7.87 -18.21 0.61
C PRO A 231 -6.61 -18.96 1.09
N LEU A 232 -5.53 -18.22 1.35
CA LEU A 232 -4.26 -18.73 1.86
C LEU A 232 -4.10 -18.53 3.38
N ILE A 233 -4.89 -17.61 3.96
CA ILE A 233 -4.86 -17.26 5.38
C ILE A 233 -6.28 -17.39 5.91
N CYS A 234 -6.49 -18.36 6.78
CA CYS A 234 -7.77 -18.67 7.39
C CYS A 234 -7.65 -18.68 8.92
N LYS A 235 -8.72 -18.28 9.59
CA LYS A 235 -8.82 -18.29 11.06
C LYS A 235 -8.76 -19.69 11.69
N ASP A 236 -9.01 -20.73 10.90
CA ASP A 236 -8.92 -22.11 11.36
C ASP A 236 -7.47 -22.53 11.67
N ASP A 237 -6.49 -21.92 10.98
CA ASP A 237 -5.07 -22.30 11.06
C ASP A 237 -4.14 -21.17 11.56
N VAL A 238 -4.63 -19.92 11.58
CA VAL A 238 -3.83 -18.71 11.87
C VAL A 238 -4.59 -17.85 12.89
N ASP A 239 -3.99 -17.66 14.06
CA ASP A 239 -4.56 -16.81 15.11
C ASP A 239 -4.31 -15.32 14.81
N ALA A 240 -3.08 -14.97 14.41
CA ALA A 240 -2.70 -13.58 14.16
C ALA A 240 -1.54 -13.43 13.18
N VAL A 241 -1.61 -12.41 12.33
CA VAL A 241 -0.60 -12.15 11.31
C VAL A 241 0.26 -10.95 11.66
N THR A 242 1.58 -11.12 11.63
CA THR A 242 2.54 -10.03 11.67
C THR A 242 2.72 -9.44 10.27
N THR A 243 2.50 -8.14 10.11
CA THR A 243 2.60 -7.46 8.81
C THR A 243 3.08 -6.01 8.98
N ASN A 244 3.72 -5.46 7.94
CA ASN A 244 4.09 -4.04 7.86
C ASN A 244 3.12 -3.20 7.04
N SER A 245 1.96 -3.77 6.70
CA SER A 245 1.00 -3.15 5.83
C SER A 245 -0.24 -2.68 6.57
N ILE A 246 -0.61 -1.42 6.34
CA ILE A 246 -1.88 -0.87 6.79
C ILE A 246 -3.08 -1.47 6.05
N LYS A 247 -2.97 -1.61 4.73
CA LYS A 247 -4.01 -2.25 3.91
C LYS A 247 -4.19 -3.72 4.32
N GLY A 248 -3.08 -4.43 4.46
CA GLY A 248 -3.02 -5.80 4.96
C GLY A 248 -3.66 -5.93 6.33
N ALA A 249 -3.25 -5.11 7.30
CA ALA A 249 -3.82 -5.10 8.64
C ALA A 249 -5.35 -4.95 8.62
N PHE A 250 -5.86 -3.99 7.85
CA PHE A 250 -7.30 -3.78 7.76
C PHE A 250 -8.05 -4.99 7.19
N TYR A 251 -7.60 -5.55 6.07
CA TYR A 251 -8.30 -6.67 5.43
C TYR A 251 -8.10 -8.00 6.16
N LEU A 252 -6.93 -8.26 6.74
CA LEU A 252 -6.70 -9.46 7.56
C LEU A 252 -7.65 -9.48 8.77
N LYS A 253 -7.81 -8.34 9.44
CA LYS A 253 -8.78 -8.18 10.54
C LYS A 253 -10.22 -8.32 10.06
N ASN A 254 -10.61 -7.55 9.05
CA ASN A 254 -12.03 -7.36 8.70
C ASN A 254 -12.58 -8.41 7.72
N SER A 255 -11.73 -9.00 6.87
CA SER A 255 -12.12 -9.99 5.87
C SER A 255 -11.71 -11.41 6.25
N ASN A 256 -10.47 -11.62 6.73
CA ASN A 256 -9.99 -12.95 7.13
C ASN A 256 -10.33 -13.30 8.59
N GLY A 257 -10.62 -12.31 9.42
CA GLY A 257 -11.04 -12.50 10.81
C GLY A 257 -9.93 -12.92 11.78
N VAL A 258 -8.66 -12.75 11.37
CA VAL A 258 -7.45 -13.06 12.15
C VAL A 258 -6.95 -11.82 12.90
N GLY A 259 -6.23 -12.04 14.00
CA GLY A 259 -5.54 -10.96 14.70
C GLY A 259 -4.44 -10.33 13.85
N VAL A 260 -4.01 -9.11 14.20
CA VAL A 260 -2.96 -8.40 13.47
C VAL A 260 -1.93 -7.86 14.43
N ASN A 261 -0.67 -8.16 14.16
CA ASN A 261 0.49 -7.57 14.81
C ASN A 261 1.19 -6.64 13.81
N LEU A 262 0.88 -5.34 13.88
CA LEU A 262 1.33 -4.33 12.93
C LEU A 262 2.68 -3.74 13.37
N LYS A 263 3.73 -3.95 12.58
CA LYS A 263 5.10 -3.51 12.89
C LYS A 263 5.81 -2.99 11.65
N SER A 264 6.78 -2.10 11.80
CA SER A 264 7.62 -1.69 10.65
C SER A 264 8.43 -2.88 10.12
N LEU A 265 8.85 -2.85 8.85
CA LEU A 265 9.65 -3.93 8.27
C LEU A 265 10.94 -4.16 9.07
N THR A 266 11.58 -3.08 9.51
CA THR A 266 12.80 -3.15 10.32
C THR A 266 12.55 -3.91 11.63
N GLN A 267 11.47 -3.58 12.35
CA GLN A 267 11.11 -4.29 13.59
C GLN A 267 10.75 -5.75 13.33
N ILE A 268 10.03 -6.07 12.25
CA ILE A 268 9.73 -7.46 11.90
C ILE A 268 11.01 -8.26 11.68
N VAL A 269 11.96 -7.70 10.91
CA VAL A 269 13.24 -8.38 10.66
C VAL A 269 14.08 -8.48 11.94
N GLU A 270 14.07 -7.49 12.82
CA GLU A 270 14.78 -7.52 14.11
C GLU A 270 14.20 -8.55 15.08
N ASP A 271 12.88 -8.59 15.22
CA ASP A 271 12.18 -9.42 16.21
C ASP A 271 12.03 -10.88 15.77
N GLU A 272 11.87 -11.13 14.47
CA GLU A 272 11.42 -12.43 13.95
C GLU A 272 12.50 -13.22 13.20
N THR A 273 13.77 -12.77 13.21
CA THR A 273 14.87 -13.46 12.52
C THR A 273 16.00 -13.90 13.45
N ARG A 274 16.82 -14.86 13.01
CA ARG A 274 18.02 -15.34 13.68
C ARG A 274 19.20 -15.44 12.71
#